data_AF-A0A380TC58-F1
#
_entry.id   AF-A0A380TC58-F1
#
_cell.length_a   1.000
_cell.length_b   1.000
_cell.length_c   1.000
_cell.angle_alpha   90.00
_cell.angle_beta   90.00
_cell.angle_gamma   90.00
#
_symmetry.space_group_name_H-M   'P 1'
#
loop_
_entity.id
_entity.type
_entity.pdbx_description
1 polymer ?
#
loop_
_entity_poly.entity_id
_entity_poly.type
_entity_poly.pdbx_seq_one_letter_code
_entity_poly.pdbx_strand_id
1 'polypeptide(L)' 'MPKITKRHVESLKGADSDVFTWDDELRGFGVRVKPSGLRSYIVQYRNARSASTAD' A
#
# COMPACT_ATOMS: atom_id res chain seq x y z
N MET A 1 2.48 0.60 -13.16
CA MET A 1 1.36 0.78 -12.21
C MET A 1 1.00 2.25 -12.26
N PRO A 2 -0.27 2.66 -12.17
CA PRO A 2 -0.59 4.08 -12.29
C PRO A 2 -0.24 4.83 -11.01
N LYS A 3 0.26 6.06 -11.16
CA LYS A 3 0.32 7.08 -10.11
C LYS A 3 -0.97 7.12 -9.29
N ILE A 4 -0.84 7.10 -7.96
CA ILE A 4 -1.97 7.18 -7.06
C ILE A 4 -2.51 8.61 -7.07
N THR A 5 -3.69 8.76 -7.66
CA THR A 5 -4.48 10.00 -7.65
C THR A 5 -5.81 9.78 -6.94
N LYS A 6 -6.49 10.86 -6.52
CA LYS A 6 -7.83 10.76 -5.92
C LYS A 6 -8.79 9.91 -6.75
N ARG A 7 -8.85 10.15 -8.07
CA ARG A 7 -9.70 9.39 -9.01
C ARG A 7 -9.32 7.90 -9.01
N HIS A 8 -8.03 7.60 -9.00
CA HIS A 8 -7.56 6.22 -8.92
C HIS A 8 -8.05 5.55 -7.63
N VAL A 9 -7.86 6.20 -6.47
CA VAL A 9 -8.31 5.70 -5.17
C VAL A 9 -9.83 5.47 -5.12
N GLU A 10 -10.61 6.37 -5.70
CA GLU A 10 -12.07 6.25 -5.77
C GLU A 10 -12.53 5.06 -6.62
N SER A 11 -11.75 4.69 -7.65
CA SER A 11 -12.03 3.55 -8.53
C SER A 11 -11.68 2.19 -7.92
N LEU A 12 -10.86 2.15 -6.86
CA LEU A 12 -10.45 0.89 -6.24
C LEU A 12 -11.63 0.20 -5.55
N LYS A 13 -11.76 -1.10 -5.81
CA LYS A 13 -12.78 -1.98 -5.23
C LYS A 13 -12.13 -2.97 -4.28
N GLY A 14 -12.84 -3.32 -3.21
CA GLY A 14 -12.46 -4.44 -2.36
C GLY A 14 -12.63 -5.76 -3.11
N ALA A 15 -11.93 -6.79 -2.64
CA ALA A 15 -12.11 -8.18 -3.04
C ALA A 15 -12.39 -9.04 -1.79
N ASP A 16 -12.39 -10.36 -1.92
CA ASP A 16 -12.57 -11.28 -0.79
C ASP A 16 -11.41 -11.22 0.24
N SER A 17 -10.32 -10.53 -0.11
CA SER A 17 -9.17 -10.25 0.74
C SER A 17 -8.70 -8.80 0.62
N ASP A 18 -7.71 -8.42 1.43
CA ASP A 18 -7.02 -7.14 1.26
C ASP A 18 -6.40 -7.04 -0.14
N VAL A 19 -6.60 -5.89 -0.79
CA VAL A 19 -5.98 -5.54 -2.07
C VAL A 19 -5.01 -4.38 -1.85
N PHE A 20 -3.82 -4.48 -2.43
CA PHE A 20 -2.77 -3.47 -2.34
C PHE A 20 -2.50 -2.89 -3.72
N THR A 21 -2.49 -1.56 -3.81
CA THR A 21 -2.00 -0.84 -4.99
C THR A 21 -0.86 0.08 -4.58
N TRP A 22 0.26 -0.01 -5.29
CA TRP A 22 1.46 0.78 -5.02
C TRP A 22 1.62 1.89 -6.04
N ASP A 23 2.12 3.03 -5.57
CA ASP A 23 2.49 4.16 -6.40
C ASP A 23 3.77 3.84 -7.20
N ASP A 24 3.86 4.36 -8.42
CA ASP A 24 5.00 4.15 -9.32
C ASP A 24 6.08 5.24 -9.23
N GLU A 25 5.77 6.41 -8.67
CA GLU A 25 6.71 7.51 -8.45
C GLU A 25 7.28 7.51 -7.03
N LEU A 26 6.47 7.16 -6.02
CA LEU A 26 6.86 7.13 -4.61
C LEU A 26 6.96 5.69 -4.09
N ARG A 27 8.16 5.11 -4.17
CA ARG A 27 8.43 3.74 -3.71
C ARG A 27 7.98 3.53 -2.27
N GLY A 28 7.23 2.45 -2.06
CA GLY A 28 6.73 2.05 -0.75
C GLY A 28 5.45 2.78 -0.32
N PHE A 29 4.97 3.77 -1.08
CA PHE A 29 3.66 4.38 -0.83
C PHE A 29 2.57 3.62 -1.58
N GLY A 30 1.44 3.40 -0.93
CA GLY A 30 0.34 2.64 -1.51
C GLY A 30 -1.01 2.87 -0.85
N VAL A 31 -2.02 2.16 -1.36
CA VAL A 31 -3.38 2.10 -0.80
C VAL A 31 -3.73 0.65 -0.57
N ARG A 32 -4.20 0.35 0.64
CA ARG A 32 -4.86 -0.91 1.00
C ARG A 32 -6.36 -0.73 0.94
N VAL A 33 -7.06 -1.67 0.31
CA VAL A 33 -8.52 -1.77 0.34
C VAL A 33 -8.91 -3.07 1.04
N LYS A 34 -9.66 -2.97 2.14
CA LYS A 34 -10.20 -4.13 2.85
C LYS A 34 -11.41 -4.72 2.11
N PRO A 35 -11.83 -5.97 2.40
CA PRO A 35 -13.08 -6.52 1.88
C PRO A 35 -14.31 -5.64 2.17
N SER A 36 -14.31 -4.90 3.29
CA SER A 36 -15.36 -3.94 3.64
C SER A 36 -15.41 -2.69 2.74
N GLY A 37 -14.46 -2.53 1.81
CA GLY A 37 -14.30 -1.32 0.99
C GLY A 37 -13.56 -0.20 1.71
N LEU A 38 -13.13 -0.37 2.96
CA LEU A 38 -12.32 0.62 3.67
C LEU A 38 -10.97 0.78 2.96
N ARG A 39 -10.64 2.03 2.63
CA ARG A 39 -9.39 2.43 1.96
C ARG A 39 -8.46 3.08 2.98
N SER A 40 -7.20 2.68 2.99
CA SER A 40 -6.18 3.28 3.85
C SER A 40 -4.89 3.50 3.07
N TYR A 41 -4.29 4.67 3.23
CA TYR A 41 -2.95 4.92 2.71
C TYR A 41 -1.92 4.19 3.58
N ILE A 42 -0.89 3.64 2.96
CA ILE A 42 0.16 2.88 3.62
C ILE A 42 1.53 3.31 3.13
N VAL A 43 2.52 3.18 4.01
CA VAL A 43 3.94 3.31 3.68
C VAL A 43 4.65 2.04 4.13
N GLN A 44 5.26 1.33 3.17
CA GLN A 44 6.13 0.20 3.40
C GLN A 44 7.57 0.65 3.22
N TYR A 45 8.35 0.53 4.29
CA TYR A 45 9.76 0.85 4.30
C TYR A 45 10.53 -0.22 5.07
N ARG A 46 11.84 -0.28 4.85
CA ARG A 46 12.75 -1.06 5.68
C ARG A 46 13.47 -0.12 6.63
N ASN A 47 13.45 -0.42 7.91
CA ASN A 47 14.27 0.22 8.92
C ASN A 47 15.69 -0.38 8.86
N ALA A 48 16.71 0.47 8.79
CA ALA A 48 18.11 0.01 8.82
C ALA A 48 18.52 -0.69 10.14
N ARG A 49 17.67 -0.58 11.18
CA ARG A 49 17.95 -1.07 12.54
C ARG A 49 17.57 -2.54 12.77
N SER A 50 16.88 -3.19 11.83
CA SER A 50 16.54 -4.62 11.94
C SER A 50 17.34 -5.46 10.96
N ALA A 51 18.67 -5.35 11.00
CA ALA A 51 19.46 -6.56 10.89
C ALA A 51 19.55 -7.08 12.33
N SER A 52 18.88 -8.18 12.63
CA SER A 52 19.18 -8.92 13.85
C SER A 52 20.67 -9.28 13.77
N THR A 53 21.51 -8.57 14.53
CA THR A 53 22.76 -9.15 14.97
C THR A 53 22.38 -10.31 15.88
N ALA A 54 22.23 -11.48 15.27
CA ALA A 54 22.32 -12.74 15.98
C ALA A 54 23.82 -13.08 15.96
N ASP A 55 24.47 -12.72 17.06
CA ASP A 55 25.66 -13.39 17.60
C ASP A 55 25.27 -13.92 18.99
#